data_AF-A0A7J3QTA7-F1
#
_entry.id   AF-A0A7J3QTA7-F1
#
_cell.length_a   1.000
_cell.length_b   1.000
_cell.length_c   1.000
_cell.angle_alpha   90.00
_cell.angle_beta   90.00
_cell.angle_gamma   90.00
#
_symmetry.space_group_name_H-M   'P 1'
#
loop_
_entity.id
_entity.type
_entity.pdbx_description
1 polymer ?
#
loop_
_entity_poly.entity_id
_entity_poly.type
_entity_poly.pdbx_seq_one_letter_code
_entity_poly.pdbx_strand_id
1 'polypeptide(L)' 'MMDVLSNGLTTILNNEMRNKRECVISPASKLLGKVLRVMQLNGYIGEFEFIDD' A
#
# COMPACT_ATOMS: atom_id res chain seq x y z
N MET A 1 -1.06 -19.11 3.86
CA MET A 1 0.18 -18.29 3.85
C MET A 1 -0.27 -16.83 3.71
N MET A 2 -0.17 -16.02 4.78
CA MET A 2 -0.55 -14.60 4.72
C MET A 2 0.57 -13.83 4.02
N ASP A 3 0.40 -13.54 2.74
CA ASP A 3 1.34 -12.72 1.99
C ASP A 3 0.98 -11.24 2.16
N VAL A 4 1.74 -10.54 3.01
CA VAL A 4 1.51 -9.14 3.37
C VAL A 4 1.60 -8.22 2.16
N LEU A 5 2.48 -8.54 1.20
CA LEU A 5 2.67 -7.76 -0.01
C LEU A 5 1.45 -7.89 -0.93
N SER A 6 1.04 -9.13 -1.23
CA SER A 6 -0.10 -9.42 -2.11
C SER A 6 -1.40 -8.84 -1.55
N ASN A 7 -1.61 -8.96 -0.24
CA ASN A 7 -2.78 -8.39 0.43
C ASN A 7 -2.76 -6.85 0.40
N GLY A 8 -1.59 -6.23 0.60
CA GLY A 8 -1.42 -4.78 0.54
C GLY A 8 -1.73 -4.22 -0.85
N LEU A 9 -1.17 -4.82 -1.90
CA LEU A 9 -1.40 -4.38 -3.29
C LEU A 9 -2.87 -4.59 -3.72
N THR A 10 -3.46 -5.73 -3.33
CA THR A 10 -4.89 -6.00 -3.59
C THR A 10 -5.79 -4.97 -2.91
N THR A 11 -5.43 -4.56 -1.69
CA THR A 11 -6.16 -3.51 -0.96
C THR A 11 -6.11 -2.18 -1.71
N ILE A 12 -4.94 -1.78 -2.21
CA ILE A 12 -4.80 -0.54 -3.00
C ILE A 12 -5.70 -0.58 -4.23
N LEU A 13 -5.61 -1.65 -5.03
CA LEU A 13 -6.41 -1.82 -6.25
C LEU A 13 -7.92 -1.80 -5.95
N ASN A 14 -8.35 -2.47 -4.89
CA ASN A 14 -9.75 -2.50 -4.50
C ASN A 14 -10.28 -1.14 -4.04
N ASN A 15 -9.44 -0.31 -3.40
CA ASN A 15 -9.83 1.05 -3.01
C ASN A 15 -9.87 1.97 -4.23
N GLU A 16 -8.91 1.84 -5.15
CA GLU A 16 -8.88 2.59 -6.40
C GLU A 16 -10.12 2.29 -7.26
N MET A 17 -10.46 1.00 -7.46
CA MET A 17 -11.68 0.59 -8.17
C MET A 17 -12.97 1.14 -7.53
N ARG A 18 -12.93 1.46 -6.23
CA ARG A 18 -14.05 2.04 -5.48
C ARG A 18 -13.99 3.57 -5.41
N ASN A 19 -13.08 4.22 -6.15
CA ASN A 19 -12.83 5.66 -6.13
C ASN A 19 -12.52 6.21 -4.73
N LYS A 20 -11.88 5.41 -3.88
CA LYS A 20 -11.39 5.87 -2.58
C LYS A 20 -9.99 6.45 -2.74
N ARG A 21 -9.80 7.67 -2.21
CA ARG A 21 -8.52 8.42 -2.32
C ARG A 21 -7.47 8.00 -1.31
N GLU A 22 -7.85 7.20 -0.31
CA GLU A 22 -6.98 6.75 0.76
C GLU A 22 -7.26 5.28 1.11
N CYS A 23 -6.24 4.59 1.61
CA CYS A 23 -6.37 3.24 2.13
C CYS A 23 -5.39 3.01 3.28
N VAL A 24 -5.76 2.12 4.20
CA VAL A 24 -4.93 1.68 5.31
C VAL A 24 -4.63 0.21 5.13
N ILE A 25 -3.36 -0.16 5.21
CA ILE A 25 -2.91 -1.56 5.07
C ILE A 25 -2.35 -2.01 6.42
N SER A 26 -2.92 -3.09 6.95
CA SER A 26 -2.41 -3.78 8.13
C SER A 26 -2.58 -5.29 7.95
N PRO A 27 -1.57 -6.12 8.28
CA PRO A 27 -0.25 -5.77 8.81
C PRO A 27 0.66 -5.11 7.76
N ALA A 28 1.65 -4.33 8.20
CA ALA A 28 2.63 -3.70 7.32
C ALA A 28 3.99 -4.41 7.41
N SER A 29 4.77 -4.41 6.32
CA SER A 29 6.11 -5.01 6.28
C SER A 29 7.12 -4.06 5.65
N LYS A 30 8.41 -4.20 6.02
CA LYS A 30 9.50 -3.41 5.42
C LYS A 30 9.59 -3.59 3.90
N LEU A 31 9.23 -4.78 3.38
CA LEU A 31 9.19 -5.05 1.94
C LEU A 31 8.07 -4.25 1.27
N LEU A 32 6.86 -4.28 1.84
CA LEU A 32 5.72 -3.51 1.34
C LEU A 32 6.06 -2.01 1.30
N GLY A 33 6.66 -1.47 2.37
CA GLY A 33 7.09 -0.07 2.40
C GLY A 33 8.08 0.31 1.28
N LYS A 34 9.04 -0.58 0.96
CA LYS A 34 9.98 -0.38 -0.16
C LYS A 34 9.26 -0.38 -1.51
N VAL A 35 8.28 -1.27 -1.70
CA VAL A 35 7.49 -1.34 -2.94
C VAL A 35 6.63 -0.08 -3.10
N LEU A 36 5.94 0.35 -2.04
CA LEU A 36 5.16 1.59 -2.05
C LEU A 36 6.05 2.81 -2.35
N ARG A 37 7.28 2.84 -1.83
CA ARG A 37 8.24 3.90 -2.18
C ARG A 37 8.58 3.92 -3.66
N VAL A 38 8.80 2.77 -4.30
CA VAL A 38 9.03 2.69 -5.74
C VAL A 38 7.78 3.14 -6.52
N MET A 39 6.59 2.74 -6.08
CA MET A 39 5.33 3.17 -6.70
C MET A 39 5.14 4.69 -6.62
N GLN A 40 5.47 5.29 -5.48
CA GLN A 40 5.44 6.75 -5.27
C GLN A 40 6.43 7.45 -6.20
N LEU A 41 7.67 6.97 -6.30
CA LEU A 41 8.70 7.56 -7.17
C LEU A 41 8.31 7.53 -8.67
N ASN A 42 7.53 6.53 -9.07
CA ASN A 42 7.02 6.43 -10.44
C ASN A 42 5.67 7.15 -10.63
N GLY A 43 5.13 7.81 -9.60
CA GLY A 43 3.89 8.57 -9.67
C GLY A 43 2.61 7.74 -9.70
N TYR A 44 2.65 6.46 -9.31
CA TYR A 44 1.45 5.61 -9.25
C TYR A 44 0.58 5.90 -8.02
N ILE A 45 1.19 6.34 -6.92
CA ILE A 45 0.50 6.67 -5.67
C ILE A 45 1.00 8.01 -5.13
N GLY A 46 0.19 8.62 -4.28
CA GLY A 46 0.54 9.85 -3.56
C GLY A 46 1.51 9.61 -2.39
N GLU A 47 1.50 10.54 -1.44
CA GLU A 47 2.25 10.38 -0.20
C GLU A 47 1.65 9.26 0.67
N PHE A 48 2.52 8.57 1.39
CA PHE A 48 2.12 7.56 2.36
C PHE A 48 3.00 7.68 3.60
N GLU A 49 2.46 7.24 4.73
CA GLU A 49 3.14 7.25 6.02
C GLU A 49 3.17 5.82 6.60
N PHE A 50 4.25 5.49 7.29
CA PHE A 50 4.33 4.25 8.05
C PHE A 50 4.02 4.55 9.51
N ILE A 51 2.93 3.98 10.02
CA ILE A 51 2.51 4.14 11.41
C ILE A 51 2.97 2.88 12.16
N ASP A 52 3.93 3.04 13.06
CA ASP A 52 4.27 2.04 14.08
C ASP A 52 3.36 2.26 15.29
N ASP A 53 2.69 1.19 15.76
CA ASP A 53 1.94 1.13 17.03
C ASP A 53 2.89 0.73 18.18
#